data_AF-A0A2T2TEJ1-F1
#
_entry.id   AF-A0A2T2TEJ1-F1
#
_cell.length_a   1.000
_cell.length_b   1.000
_cell.length_c   1.000
_cell.angle_alpha   90.00
_cell.angle_beta   90.00
_cell.angle_gamma   90.00
#
_symmetry.space_group_name_H-M   'P 1'
#
loop_
_entity.id
_entity.type
_entity.pdbx_description
1 polymer ?
#
loop_
_entity_poly.entity_id
_entity_poly.type
_entity_poly.pdbx_seq_one_letter_code
_entity_poly.pdbx_strand_id
1 'polypeptide(L)'
;MHIQSNDYFYAFDPAGLPLFDENGNPIDGNVTDELSLYDAQTEQDQEIGVGINQAPRQPSPDTGPSESGTVNRETRLPANDDLVDVIDVTVTPVAP
;
A
#
# COMPACT_ATOMS: atom_id res chain seq x y z
N MET A 1 7.92 -0.98 1.40
CA MET A 1 7.21 -2.00 0.62
C MET A 1 7.33 -3.33 1.36
N HIS A 2 6.26 -3.81 1.99
CA HIS A 2 6.28 -5.11 2.69
C HIS A 2 5.92 -6.28 1.77
N ILE A 3 5.36 -5.97 0.59
CA ILE A 3 5.12 -6.88 -0.52
C ILE A 3 6.26 -6.74 -1.52
N GLN A 4 6.73 -7.87 -2.06
CA GLN A 4 7.64 -7.87 -3.21
C GLN A 4 6.83 -7.59 -4.47
N SER A 5 6.72 -6.32 -4.82
CA SER A 5 6.05 -5.79 -6.02
C SER A 5 7.04 -4.95 -6.83
N ASN A 6 6.62 -4.52 -8.03
CA ASN A 6 7.31 -3.48 -8.77
C ASN A 6 7.16 -2.15 -8.03
N ASP A 7 5.91 -1.75 -7.78
CA ASP A 7 5.60 -0.43 -7.22
C ASP A 7 4.28 -0.37 -6.43
N TYR A 8 3.74 -1.50 -5.98
CA TYR A 8 2.57 -1.52 -5.09
C TYR A 8 2.89 -1.14 -3.64
N PHE A 9 2.09 -0.25 -3.06
CA PHE A 9 2.25 0.23 -1.70
C PHE A 9 0.92 0.32 -0.95
N TYR A 10 0.98 0.29 0.38
CA TYR A 10 -0.17 0.53 1.24
C TYR A 10 -0.22 2.00 1.67
N ALA A 11 -1.41 2.58 1.64
CA ALA A 11 -1.67 3.92 2.16
C ALA A 11 -3.11 4.03 2.67
N PHE A 12 -3.38 5.03 3.49
CA PHE A 12 -4.74 5.50 3.71
C PHE A 12 -5.26 6.20 2.45
N ASP A 13 -6.56 6.47 2.42
CA ASP A 13 -7.14 7.35 1.40
C ASP A 13 -6.38 8.69 1.31
N PRO A 14 -6.39 9.37 0.14
CA PRO A 14 -5.67 10.63 -0.04
C PRO A 14 -6.02 11.73 0.97
N ALA A 15 -7.19 11.67 1.60
CA ALA A 15 -7.59 12.58 2.67
C ALA A 15 -6.88 12.31 4.02
N GLY A 16 -6.22 11.15 4.14
CA GLY A 16 -5.58 10.66 5.35
C GLY A 16 -6.58 10.03 6.33
N LEU A 17 -6.03 9.54 7.46
CA LEU A 17 -6.83 9.04 8.58
C LEU A 17 -7.09 10.19 9.58
N PRO A 18 -8.34 10.59 9.83
CA PRO A 18 -8.66 11.58 10.86
C PRO A 18 -8.32 11.04 12.25
N LEU A 19 -7.50 11.77 13.02
CA LEU A 19 -7.10 11.36 14.37
C LEU A 19 -8.10 11.77 15.46
N PHE A 20 -9.10 12.58 15.11
CA PHE A 20 -10.13 13.07 16.01
C PHE A 20 -11.51 12.91 15.37
N ASP A 21 -12.50 12.56 16.16
CA ASP A 21 -13.89 12.48 15.74
C ASP A 21 -14.52 13.88 15.54
N GLU A 22 -15.75 13.92 15.04
CA GLU A 22 -16.49 15.18 14.81
C GLU A 22 -16.74 15.99 16.09
N ASN A 23 -16.64 15.37 17.27
CA ASN A 23 -16.80 16.01 18.58
C ASN A 23 -15.46 16.47 19.17
N GLY A 24 -14.33 16.22 18.48
CA GLY A 24 -12.98 16.58 18.92
C GLY A 24 -12.34 15.59 19.89
N ASN A 25 -12.91 14.39 20.07
CA ASN A 25 -12.26 13.33 20.86
C ASN A 25 -11.24 12.59 20.00
N PRO A 26 -10.07 12.19 20.55
CA PRO A 26 -9.12 11.40 19.80
C PRO A 26 -9.69 10.00 19.52
N ILE A 27 -9.41 9.45 18.33
CA ILE A 27 -9.78 8.07 18.01
C ILE A 27 -8.84 7.08 18.70
N ASP A 28 -9.35 5.90 19.04
CA ASP A 28 -8.59 4.80 19.67
C ASP A 28 -9.04 3.46 19.09
N GLY A 29 -8.10 2.59 18.76
CA GLY A 29 -8.36 1.24 18.30
C GLY A 29 -7.72 0.87 16.96
N ASN A 30 -8.11 -0.30 16.46
CA ASN A 30 -7.65 -0.85 15.18
C ASN A 30 -8.29 -0.06 14.03
N VAL A 31 -7.45 0.38 13.07
CA VAL A 31 -7.83 1.14 11.86
C VAL A 31 -7.25 0.49 10.61
N THR A 32 -6.95 -0.82 10.68
CA THR A 32 -6.31 -1.57 9.60
C THR A 32 -7.17 -1.57 8.33
N ASP A 33 -8.50 -1.63 8.50
CA ASP A 33 -9.47 -1.61 7.40
C ASP A 33 -9.48 -0.28 6.60
N GLU A 34 -8.86 0.78 7.15
CA GLU A 34 -8.72 2.08 6.47
C GLU A 34 -7.51 2.10 5.52
N LEU A 35 -6.60 1.11 5.60
CA LEU A 35 -5.54 0.96 4.63
C LEU A 35 -6.06 0.35 3.33
N SER A 36 -5.53 0.84 2.23
CA SER A 36 -5.78 0.31 0.91
C SER A 36 -4.46 0.04 0.20
N LEU A 37 -4.50 -0.93 -0.73
CA LEU A 37 -3.40 -1.15 -1.66
C LEU A 37 -3.51 -0.17 -2.82
N TYR A 38 -2.37 0.39 -3.21
CA TYR A 38 -2.24 1.27 -4.36
C TYR A 38 -1.14 0.78 -5.27
N ASP A 39 -1.35 1.02 -6.55
CA ASP A 39 -0.35 0.91 -7.61
C ASP A 39 0.14 2.32 -7.97
N ALA A 40 1.47 2.51 -8.04
CA ALA A 40 2.06 3.78 -8.45
C ALA A 40 2.02 4.01 -9.98
N GLN A 41 1.86 2.94 -10.76
CA GLN A 41 1.86 2.92 -12.23
C GLN A 41 3.13 3.50 -12.85
N THR A 42 4.27 3.25 -12.22
CA THR A 42 5.60 3.68 -12.66
C THR A 42 6.33 2.60 -13.47
N GLU A 43 6.13 1.33 -13.15
CA GLU A 43 6.67 0.17 -13.86
C GLU A 43 5.56 -0.84 -14.19
N GLN A 44 5.70 -1.61 -15.26
CA GLN A 44 4.75 -2.65 -15.60
C GLN A 44 4.71 -3.77 -14.56
N ASP A 45 3.50 -4.11 -14.14
CA ASP A 45 3.21 -5.16 -13.17
C ASP A 45 3.75 -6.54 -13.53
N GLN A 46 4.26 -7.23 -12.53
CA GLN A 46 4.64 -8.64 -12.57
C GLN A 46 4.04 -9.41 -11.40
N GLU A 47 3.98 -10.73 -11.51
CA GLU A 47 3.53 -11.59 -10.41
C GLU A 47 4.30 -11.29 -9.12
N ILE A 48 3.54 -11.00 -8.06
CA ILE A 48 4.05 -10.62 -6.75
C ILE A 48 5.01 -11.68 -6.22
N GLY A 49 6.17 -11.26 -5.73
CA GLY A 49 7.18 -12.16 -5.18
C GLY A 49 7.91 -13.01 -6.22
N VAL A 50 7.62 -12.88 -7.52
CA VAL A 50 8.22 -13.70 -8.58
C VAL A 50 8.97 -12.84 -9.60
N GLY A 51 8.40 -11.68 -9.97
CA GLY A 51 8.90 -10.81 -11.04
C GLY A 51 10.40 -10.48 -10.97
N ILE A 52 11.08 -10.56 -12.13
CA ILE A 52 12.52 -10.27 -12.27
C ILE A 52 12.83 -8.77 -12.10
N ASN A 53 11.83 -7.92 -12.38
CA ASN A 53 11.94 -6.48 -12.23
C ASN A 53 11.41 -6.01 -10.87
N GLN A 54 11.21 -6.88 -9.89
CA GLN A 54 10.91 -6.47 -8.52
C GLN A 54 12.20 -6.23 -7.73
N ALA A 55 12.18 -5.29 -6.78
CA ALA A 55 13.37 -4.78 -6.09
C ALA A 55 14.40 -5.84 -5.62
N PRO A 56 14.01 -7.02 -5.07
CA PRO A 56 14.98 -8.03 -4.64
C PRO A 56 15.79 -8.67 -5.78
N ARG A 57 15.33 -8.56 -7.03
CA ARG A 57 15.92 -9.22 -8.21
C ARG A 57 16.40 -8.25 -9.29
N GLN A 58 16.05 -6.97 -9.18
CA GLN A 58 16.51 -5.95 -10.11
C GLN A 58 18.03 -5.73 -10.01
N PRO A 59 18.74 -5.60 -11.15
CA PRO A 59 20.19 -5.33 -11.14
C PRO A 59 20.52 -3.88 -10.75
N SER A 60 19.55 -2.96 -10.87
CA SER A 60 19.61 -1.55 -10.48
C SER A 60 18.20 -1.01 -10.18
N PRO A 61 18.04 0.11 -9.47
CA PRO A 61 16.74 0.79 -9.39
C PRO A 61 16.18 1.08 -10.78
N ASP A 62 14.85 1.04 -10.94
CA ASP A 62 14.15 1.46 -12.17
C ASP A 62 14.59 0.66 -13.42
N THR A 63 14.57 -0.67 -13.32
CA THR A 63 14.97 -1.58 -14.43
C THR A 63 13.77 -2.19 -15.16
N GLY A 64 12.55 -2.04 -14.64
CA GLY A 64 11.34 -2.52 -15.30
C GLY A 64 10.94 -1.69 -16.53
N PRO A 65 10.17 -2.26 -17.47
CA PRO A 65 9.50 -1.47 -18.48
C PRO A 65 8.62 -0.42 -17.81
N SER A 66 8.75 0.84 -18.20
CA SER A 66 7.95 1.91 -17.61
C SER A 66 6.46 1.76 -17.96
N GLU A 67 5.63 2.17 -17.01
CA GLU A 67 4.24 2.52 -17.22
C GLU A 67 4.10 4.06 -17.14
N SER A 68 3.04 4.62 -17.72
CA SER A 68 2.81 6.07 -17.74
C SER A 68 1.45 6.41 -17.17
N GLY A 69 1.19 5.90 -15.98
CA GLY A 69 -0.06 6.05 -15.28
C GLY A 69 -0.02 7.06 -14.14
N THR A 70 -1.04 7.00 -13.31
CA THR A 70 -1.16 7.77 -12.07
C THR A 70 -1.50 6.82 -10.95
N VAL A 71 -1.18 7.18 -9.70
CA VAL A 71 -1.53 6.38 -8.53
C VAL A 71 -2.99 5.90 -8.60
N ASN A 72 -3.19 4.59 -8.54
CA ASN A 72 -4.51 3.97 -8.59
C ASN A 72 -4.74 3.09 -7.36
N ARG A 73 -5.97 3.09 -6.83
CA ARG A 73 -6.35 2.20 -5.73
C ARG A 73 -6.70 0.83 -6.30
N GLU A 74 -6.02 -0.20 -5.82
CA GLU A 74 -6.26 -1.57 -6.24
C GLU A 74 -7.32 -2.25 -5.38
N THR A 75 -8.14 -3.07 -6.03
CA THR A 75 -9.18 -3.89 -5.38
C THR A 75 -8.86 -5.38 -5.40
N ARG A 76 -7.80 -5.76 -6.10
CA ARG A 76 -7.31 -7.13 -6.24
C ARG A 76 -5.84 -7.10 -6.63
N LEU A 77 -5.09 -8.10 -6.20
CA LEU A 77 -3.73 -8.34 -6.70
C LEU A 77 -3.76 -8.99 -8.10
N PRO A 78 -2.67 -8.87 -8.87
CA PRO A 78 -2.38 -9.74 -9.99
C PRO A 78 -2.53 -11.22 -9.58
N ALA A 79 -3.04 -12.06 -10.48
CA ALA A 79 -3.34 -13.48 -10.25
C ALA A 79 -4.51 -13.82 -9.29
N ASN A 80 -5.27 -12.83 -8.78
CA ASN A 80 -6.39 -13.02 -7.84
C ASN A 80 -5.99 -13.58 -6.47
N ASP A 81 -4.78 -13.30 -6.00
CA ASP A 81 -4.46 -13.55 -4.60
C ASP A 81 -5.20 -12.55 -3.69
N ASP A 82 -5.71 -13.04 -2.57
CA ASP A 82 -6.30 -12.20 -1.55
C ASP A 82 -5.24 -11.24 -1.01
N LEU A 83 -5.65 -9.99 -0.72
CA LEU A 83 -4.81 -9.06 0.01
C LEU A 83 -4.43 -9.73 1.33
N VAL A 84 -3.15 -10.08 1.45
CA VAL A 84 -2.62 -10.69 2.66
C VAL A 84 -2.60 -9.63 3.76
N ASP A 85 -3.17 -9.94 4.93
CA ASP A 85 -3.02 -9.15 6.16
C ASP A 85 -1.54 -9.13 6.56
N VAL A 86 -0.79 -8.18 5.99
CA VAL A 86 0.65 -8.00 6.25
C VAL A 86 0.93 -6.80 7.14
N ILE A 87 -0.08 -5.96 7.39
CA ILE A 87 0.04 -4.75 8.20
C ILE A 87 -1.17 -4.68 9.12
N ASP A 88 -0.90 -4.55 10.43
CA ASP A 88 -1.89 -4.12 11.42
C ASP A 88 -1.62 -2.66 11.79
N VAL A 89 -2.67 -1.83 11.80
CA VAL A 89 -2.59 -0.44 12.28
C VAL A 89 -3.52 -0.24 13.45
N THR A 90 -2.97 0.28 14.54
CA THR A 90 -3.72 0.69 15.73
C THR A 90 -3.34 2.12 16.08
N VAL A 91 -4.34 2.95 16.36
CA VAL A 91 -4.16 4.28 16.94
C VAL A 91 -4.39 4.17 18.44
N THR A 92 -3.48 4.73 19.23
CA THR A 92 -3.62 4.83 20.68
C THR A 92 -3.34 6.27 21.09
N PRO A 93 -4.33 7.00 21.61
CA PRO A 93 -4.13 8.34 22.13
C PRO A 93 -3.13 8.33 23.28
N VAL A 94 -2.14 9.22 23.24
CA VAL A 94 -1.30 9.50 24.41
C VAL A 94 -1.92 10.64 25.19
N ALA A 95 -1.99 10.50 26.51
CA ALA A 95 -2.36 11.60 27.38
C ALA A 95 -1.37 12.77 27.17
N PRO A 96 -1.85 14.03 27.22
CA PRO A 96 -0.99 15.20 27.11
C PRO A 96 0.04 15.31 28.23
#